data_AF-A0A945HXJ2-F1
#
_entry.id   AF-A0A945HXJ2-F1
#
_cell.length_a   1.000
_cell.length_b   1.000
_cell.length_c   1.000
_cell.angle_alpha   90.00
_cell.angle_beta   90.00
_cell.angle_gamma   90.00
#
_symmetry.space_group_name_H-M   'P 1'
#
loop_
_entity.id
_entity.type
_entity.pdbx_description
1 polymer ?
#
loop_
_entity_poly.entity_id
_entity_poly.type
_entity_poly.pdbx_seq_one_letter_code
_entity_poly.pdbx_strand_id
1 'polypeptide(L)' 'EIDGFIDAYKEKYKELTVILTGGGAQYLLDSLKNGIFARSNFLLEGLNYLVQNNENKC' A
#
# COMPACT_ATOMS: atom_id res chain seq x y z
N GLU A 1 6.26 16.48 0.65
CA GLU A 1 4.85 16.48 0.23
C GLU A 1 4.11 15.23 0.73
N ILE A 2 4.57 14.01 0.41
CA ILE A 2 3.97 12.75 0.89
C ILE A 2 3.93 12.66 2.43
N ASP A 3 5.00 13.02 3.14
CA ASP A 3 4.98 13.03 4.62
C ASP A 3 3.90 13.95 5.19
N GLY A 4 3.74 15.15 4.60
CA GLY A 4 2.70 16.10 5.02
C GLY A 4 1.29 15.57 4.80
N PHE A 5 1.05 14.82 3.72
CA PHE A 5 -0.20 14.09 3.53
C PHE A 5 -0.37 13.01 4.60
N ILE A 6 0.64 12.16 4.82
CA ILE A 6 0.56 11.08 5.82
C ILE A 6 0.24 11.66 7.21
N ASP A 7 0.91 12.73 7.61
CA ASP A 7 0.73 13.33 8.93
C ASP A 7 -0.67 13.95 9.08
N ALA A 8 -1.19 14.63 8.04
CA ALA A 8 -2.57 15.13 8.04
C ALA A 8 -3.60 14.00 8.18
N TYR A 9 -3.36 12.83 7.57
CA TYR A 9 -4.25 11.68 7.71
C TYR A 9 -4.10 10.96 9.05
N LYS A 10 -2.91 10.96 9.67
CA LYS A 10 -2.70 10.42 11.02
C LYS A 10 -3.45 11.20 12.09
N GLU A 11 -3.61 12.51 11.92
CA GLU A 11 -4.44 13.32 12.84
C GLU A 11 -5.92 12.93 12.79
N LYS A 12 -6.39 12.48 11.61
CA LYS A 12 -7.80 12.11 11.39
C LYS A 12 -8.10 10.64 11.68
N TYR A 13 -7.14 9.75 11.47
CA TYR A 13 -7.31 8.30 11.61
C TYR A 13 -6.27 7.75 12.59
N LYS A 14 -6.78 7.31 13.75
CA LYS A 14 -5.95 6.82 14.86
C LYS A 14 -5.13 5.57 14.49
N GLU A 15 -5.64 4.77 13.56
CA GLU A 15 -4.96 3.61 12.98
C GLU A 15 -4.89 3.80 11.47
N LEU A 16 -3.74 4.29 10.99
CA LEU A 16 -3.47 4.50 9.57
C LEU A 16 -2.40 3.51 9.09
N THR A 17 -2.78 2.63 8.18
CA THR A 17 -1.84 1.77 7.46
C THR A 17 -1.53 2.40 6.11
N VAL A 18 -0.27 2.77 5.89
CA VAL A 18 0.20 3.33 4.62
C VAL A 18 0.88 2.22 3.82
N ILE A 19 0.39 1.99 2.60
CA ILE A 19 0.94 1.00 1.67
C ILE A 19 1.50 1.73 0.45
N LEU A 20 2.81 1.64 0.24
CA LEU A 20 3.49 2.17 -0.93
C LEU A 20 3.74 1.04 -1.94
N THR A 21 3.40 1.29 -3.21
CA THR A 21 3.53 0.32 -4.31
C THR A 21 3.97 1.01 -5.61
N GLY A 22 4.35 0.23 -6.63
CA GLY A 22 4.84 0.70 -7.92
C GLY A 22 6.36 0.83 -8.02
N GLY A 23 6.88 1.02 -9.24
CA GLY A 23 8.33 0.96 -9.52
C GLY A 23 9.18 2.05 -8.86
N GLY A 24 8.58 3.19 -8.50
CA GLY A 24 9.25 4.29 -7.79
C GLY A 24 9.29 4.12 -6.26
N ALA A 25 8.60 3.12 -5.71
CA ALA A 25 8.47 2.95 -4.26
C ALA A 25 9.81 2.67 -3.57
N GLN A 26 10.75 2.01 -4.26
CA GLN A 26 12.09 1.70 -3.75
C GLN A 26 12.91 2.97 -3.45
N TYR A 27 12.77 4.02 -4.27
CA TYR A 27 13.49 5.29 -4.11
C TYR A 27 12.82 6.21 -3.08
N LEU A 28 11.50 6.10 -2.93
CA LEU A 28 10.73 6.87 -1.96
C LEU A 28 10.88 6.29 -0.54
N LEU A 29 11.16 4.99 -0.43
CA LEU A 29 11.44 4.28 0.82
C LEU A 29 12.61 4.90 1.59
N ASP A 30 13.71 5.21 0.91
CA ASP A 30 14.91 5.77 1.56
C ASP A 30 14.63 7.16 2.17
N SER A 31 13.58 7.84 1.71
CA SER A 31 13.15 9.15 2.22
C SER A 31 12.03 9.07 3.25
N LEU A 32 11.21 8.00 3.24
CA LEU A 32 10.01 7.85 4.08
C LEU A 32 10.29 6.98 5.32
N LYS A 33 10.35 7.59 6.50
CA LYS A 33 10.65 6.90 7.78
C LYS A 33 9.58 5.90 8.26
N ASN A 34 8.40 5.84 7.63
CA ASN A 34 7.20 5.20 8.20
C ASN A 34 6.37 4.33 7.21
N GLY A 35 6.95 3.86 6.11
CA GLY A 35 6.19 3.09 5.10
C GLY A 35 6.16 1.57 5.38
N ILE A 36 4.96 1.00 5.56
CA ILE A 36 4.77 -0.46 5.51
C ILE A 36 4.74 -0.86 4.03
N PHE A 37 5.59 -1.83 3.66
CA PHE A 37 5.85 -2.18 2.27
C PHE A 37 4.80 -3.14 1.71
N ALA A 38 4.25 -2.85 0.53
CA ALA A 38 3.56 -3.84 -0.28
C ALA A 38 4.58 -4.55 -1.18
N ARG A 39 4.47 -5.88 -1.30
CA ARG A 39 5.31 -6.67 -2.22
C ARG A 39 5.23 -6.10 -3.63
N SER A 40 6.31 -6.18 -4.42
CA SER A 40 6.35 -5.63 -5.79
C SER A 40 5.22 -6.15 -6.69
N ASN A 41 4.67 -7.33 -6.38
CA ASN A 41 3.56 -7.95 -7.10
C ASN A 41 2.19 -7.68 -6.46
N PHE A 42 2.06 -6.72 -5.54
CA PHE A 42 0.83 -6.48 -4.77
C PHE A 42 -0.42 -6.33 -5.65
N LEU A 43 -0.31 -5.62 -6.77
CA LEU A 43 -1.41 -5.48 -7.72
C LEU A 43 -1.78 -6.83 -8.35
N LEU A 44 -0.77 -7.59 -8.80
CA LEU A 44 -0.96 -8.90 -9.44
C LEU A 44 -1.55 -9.92 -8.46
N GLU A 45 -1.04 -9.95 -7.22
CA GLU A 45 -1.55 -10.78 -6.14
C GLU A 45 -3.01 -10.42 -5.82
N GLY A 46 -3.34 -9.13 -5.75
CA GLY A 46 -4.71 -8.66 -5.54
C GLY A 46 -5.66 -9.05 -6.67
N LEU A 47 -5.23 -8.92 -7.93
CA LEU A 47 -6.01 -9.34 -9.09
C LEU A 47 -6.23 -10.87 -9.09
N ASN A 48 -5.18 -11.64 -8.84
CA ASN A 48 -5.29 -13.09 -8.74
C ASN A 48 -6.21 -13.53 -7.58
N TYR A 49 -6.14 -12.85 -6.43
CA TYR A 49 -7.04 -13.09 -5.31
C TYR A 49 -8.51 -12.87 -5.70
N LEU A 50 -8.80 -11.78 -6.41
CA LEU A 50 -10.16 -11.49 -6.90
C LEU A 50 -10.67 -12.55 -7.87
N VAL A 51 -9.82 -13.03 -8.79
CA VAL A 51 -10.15 -14.12 -9.71
C VAL A 51 -10.49 -15.40 -8.93
N GLN A 52 -9.61 -15.84 -8.03
CA GLN A 52 -9.83 -17.03 -7.20
C GLN A 52 -11.11 -16.92 -6.36
N ASN A 53 -11.39 -15.75 -5.79
CA ASN A 53 -12.61 -15.54 -5.00
C ASN A 53 -13.89 -15.60 -5.86
N ASN A 54 -13.80 -15.28 -7.14
CA ASN A 54 -14.94 -15.41 -8.06
C ASN A 54 -15.09 -16.83 -8.60
N GLU A 55 -14.01 -17.60 -8.73
CA GLU A 55 -14.06 -19.03 -9.10
C GLU A 55 -14.56 -19.90 -7.95
N ASN A 56 -14.23 -19.56 -6.70
CA ASN A 56 -14.67 -20.27 -5.50
C ASN A 56 -16.08 -19.88 -5.01
N LYS A 57 -16.86 -19.16 -5.83
CA LYS A 57 -18.25 -18.76 -5.53
C LYS A 57 -19.31 -19.79 -5.98
N CYS A 58 -18.90 -21.01 -6.31
CA CYS A 58 -19.80 -22.11 -6.65
C CYS A 58 -20.12 -22.99 -5.45
#